data_AF-A0A6P1CZM7-F1
#
_entry.id   AF-A0A6P1CZM7-F1
#
_cell.length_a   1.000
_cell.length_b   1.000
_cell.length_c   1.000
_cell.angle_alpha   90.00
_cell.angle_beta   90.00
_cell.angle_gamma   90.00
#
_symmetry.space_group_name_H-M   'P 1'
#
loop_
_entity.id
_entity.type
_entity.pdbx_description
1 polymer ?
#
loop_
_entity_poly.entity_id
_entity_poly.type
_entity_poly.pdbx_seq_one_letter_code
_entity_poly.pdbx_strand_id
1 'polypeptide(L)'
;QQTVAMCALDPVDVDTWFEVVRGTGSYATLPRSAYESVLDLLSGRYPSDEFAELRPRLVWDRDAGTLTGRPGAQRLAVTSGGAIPDRGMFAVYM
;
A
#
# COMPACT_ATOMS: atom_id res chain seq x y z
N GLN A 1 1.23 1.09 3.39
CA GLN A 1 1.17 0.15 4.52
C GLN A 1 -0.27 -0.10 4.96
N GLN A 2 -1.00 0.94 5.38
CA GLN A 2 -2.41 0.81 5.82
C GLN A 2 -3.33 0.13 4.79
N THR A 3 -3.24 0.45 3.50
CA THR A 3 -4.01 -0.25 2.46
C THR A 3 -3.73 -1.77 2.43
N VAL A 4 -2.46 -2.17 2.60
CA VAL A 4 -2.08 -3.59 2.63
C VAL A 4 -2.62 -4.28 3.87
N ALA A 5 -2.62 -3.58 5.01
CA ALA A 5 -3.21 -4.07 6.26
C ALA A 5 -4.73 -4.22 6.15
N MET A 6 -5.42 -3.24 5.54
CA MET A 6 -6.88 -3.27 5.36
C MET A 6 -7.33 -4.45 4.49
N CYS A 7 -6.56 -4.78 3.45
CA CYS A 7 -6.86 -5.91 2.55
C CYS A 7 -6.30 -7.26 3.05
N ALA A 8 -5.76 -7.33 4.27
CA ALA A 8 -5.07 -8.51 4.77
C ALA A 8 -6.00 -9.66 5.18
N LEU A 9 -7.25 -9.35 5.51
CA LEU A 9 -8.24 -10.30 6.01
C LEU A 9 -9.36 -10.54 5.01
N ASP A 10 -9.89 -9.47 4.43
CA ASP A 10 -11.05 -9.51 3.54
C ASP A 10 -10.82 -8.63 2.29
N PRO A 11 -11.54 -8.89 1.18
CA PRO A 11 -11.62 -7.97 0.06
C PRO A 11 -12.15 -6.61 0.48
N VAL A 12 -11.61 -5.55 -0.11
CA VAL A 12 -11.96 -4.17 0.21
C VAL A 12 -12.41 -3.46 -1.05
N ASP A 13 -13.55 -2.79 -0.98
CA ASP A 13 -14.03 -1.91 -2.05
C ASP A 13 -13.15 -0.65 -2.15
N VAL A 14 -12.74 -0.33 -3.37
CA VAL A 14 -11.77 0.75 -3.64
C VAL A 14 -12.33 2.13 -3.29
N ASP A 15 -13.61 2.37 -3.58
CA ASP A 15 -14.24 3.67 -3.36
C ASP A 15 -14.52 3.87 -1.87
N THR A 16 -15.04 2.84 -1.21
CA THR A 16 -15.28 2.84 0.23
C THR A 16 -13.98 3.11 1.00
N TRP A 17 -12.88 2.46 0.60
CA TRP A 17 -11.58 2.70 1.24
C TRP A 17 -11.07 4.13 1.01
N PHE A 18 -11.29 4.69 -0.18
CA PHE A 18 -10.93 6.10 -0.46
C PHE A 18 -11.64 7.07 0.48
N GLU A 19 -12.95 6.86 0.71
CA GLU A 19 -13.74 7.69 1.64
C GLU A 19 -13.24 7.55 3.08
N VAL A 20 -12.92 6.34 3.53
CA VAL A 20 -12.34 6.11 4.86
C VAL A 20 -11.01 6.86 5.02
N VAL A 21 -10.12 6.78 4.02
CA VAL A 21 -8.83 7.49 4.04
C VAL A 21 -9.05 9.00 4.10
N ARG A 22 -9.96 9.55 3.29
CA ARG A 22 -10.29 10.99 3.32
C ARG A 22 -11.03 11.43 4.58
N GLY A 23 -11.63 10.51 5.31
CA GLY A 23 -12.16 10.77 6.65
C GLY A 23 -11.07 11.14 7.68
N THR A 24 -9.79 10.86 7.39
CA THR A 24 -8.68 11.23 8.26
C THR A 24 -8.17 12.65 7.98
N GLY A 25 -7.76 13.36 9.04
CA GLY A 25 -7.31 14.75 8.90
C GLY A 25 -6.11 14.93 7.96
N SER A 26 -5.15 13.99 7.96
CA SER A 26 -3.95 14.07 7.11
C SER A 26 -4.22 13.86 5.61
N TYR A 27 -5.33 13.22 5.26
CA TYR A 27 -5.66 12.88 3.87
C TYR A 27 -7.01 13.47 3.42
N ALA A 28 -7.59 14.43 4.15
CA ALA A 28 -8.89 15.01 3.85
C ALA A 28 -9.03 15.58 2.43
N THR A 29 -7.92 16.08 1.87
CA THR A 29 -7.84 16.66 0.52
C THR A 29 -7.14 15.74 -0.49
N LEU A 30 -6.97 14.45 -0.18
CA LEU A 30 -6.27 13.49 -1.04
C LEU A 30 -6.91 13.44 -2.45
N PRO A 31 -6.16 13.75 -3.52
CA PRO A 31 -6.65 13.60 -4.88
C PRO A 31 -6.88 12.13 -5.24
N ARG A 32 -7.95 11.86 -5.97
CA ARG A 32 -8.28 10.51 -6.45
C ARG A 32 -7.15 9.90 -7.29
N SER A 33 -6.52 10.69 -8.15
CA SER A 33 -5.40 10.24 -8.98
C SER A 33 -4.19 9.79 -8.16
N ALA A 34 -3.90 10.47 -7.05
CA ALA A 34 -2.80 10.09 -6.15
C ALA A 34 -3.12 8.79 -5.41
N TYR A 35 -4.37 8.62 -4.97
CA TYR A 35 -4.86 7.38 -4.37
C TYR A 35 -4.72 6.20 -5.34
N GLU A 36 -5.23 6.33 -6.56
CA GLU A 36 -5.17 5.27 -7.57
C GLU A 36 -3.73 4.96 -7.98
N SER A 37 -2.85 5.96 -8.06
CA SER A 37 -1.41 5.77 -8.33
C SER A 37 -0.75 4.88 -7.27
N VAL A 38 -1.14 5.01 -6.00
CA VAL A 38 -0.64 4.15 -4.93
C VAL A 38 -1.19 2.73 -5.06
N LEU A 39 -2.46 2.57 -5.47
CA LEU A 39 -3.04 1.24 -5.71
C LEU A 39 -2.38 0.54 -6.91
N ASP A 40 -2.06 1.27 -7.97
CA ASP A 40 -1.29 0.79 -9.13
C ASP A 40 0.07 0.27 -8.68
N LEU A 41 0.79 1.05 -7.88
CA LEU A 41 2.08 0.66 -7.29
C LEU A 41 1.97 -0.63 -6.44
N LEU A 42 0.92 -0.74 -5.62
CA LEU A 42 0.71 -1.89 -4.73
C LEU A 42 0.25 -3.15 -5.47
N SER A 43 -0.40 -2.99 -6.63
CA SER A 43 -0.86 -4.07 -7.51
C SER A 43 0.15 -4.45 -8.59
N GLY A 44 1.27 -3.72 -8.71
CA GLY A 44 2.38 -4.08 -9.59
C GLY A 44 2.27 -3.46 -10.98
N ARG A 45 1.42 -2.45 -11.15
CA ARG A 45 1.33 -1.65 -12.37
C ARG A 45 2.23 -0.43 -12.21
N TYR A 46 3.38 -0.46 -12.88
CA TYR A 46 4.34 0.63 -12.86
C TYR A 46 4.32 1.39 -14.18
N PRO A 47 4.37 2.74 -14.18
CA PRO A 47 4.54 3.52 -15.40
C PRO A 47 5.98 3.46 -15.96
N SER A 48 6.94 2.92 -15.19
CA SER A 48 8.35 2.75 -15.58
C SER A 48 8.95 1.43 -15.07
N ASP A 49 10.02 0.97 -15.71
CA ASP A 49 10.74 -0.25 -15.33
C ASP A 49 11.59 -0.09 -14.05
N GLU A 50 11.79 1.14 -13.55
CA GLU A 50 12.55 1.43 -12.31
C GLU A 50 11.98 0.70 -11.08
N PHE A 51 10.75 0.23 -11.16
CA PHE A 51 10.04 -0.43 -10.07
C PHE A 51 9.76 -1.92 -10.34
N ALA A 52 10.28 -2.49 -11.43
CA ALA A 52 10.02 -3.87 -11.82
C ALA A 52 10.46 -4.92 -10.78
N GLU A 53 11.43 -4.59 -9.92
CA GLU A 53 11.90 -5.45 -8.83
C GLU A 53 10.96 -5.45 -7.61
N LEU A 54 10.03 -4.49 -7.51
CA LEU A 54 9.09 -4.43 -6.40
C LEU A 54 8.09 -5.58 -6.51
N ARG A 55 7.93 -6.31 -5.39
CA ARG A 55 6.91 -7.35 -5.31
C ARG A 55 5.55 -6.73 -5.01
N PRO A 56 4.54 -6.90 -5.88
CA PRO A 56 3.20 -6.42 -5.59
C PRO A 56 2.60 -7.17 -4.41
N ARG A 57 1.84 -6.45 -3.59
CA ARG A 57 1.30 -6.93 -2.31
C ARG A 57 -0.21 -7.12 -2.37
N LEU A 58 -0.87 -6.50 -3.34
CA LEU A 58 -2.31 -6.57 -3.56
C LEU A 58 -2.62 -7.08 -4.96
N VAL A 59 -3.84 -7.55 -5.15
CA VAL A 59 -4.49 -7.69 -6.46
C VAL A 59 -5.61 -6.66 -6.51
N TRP A 60 -5.71 -5.93 -7.62
CA TRP A 60 -6.82 -5.01 -7.88
C TRP A 60 -7.64 -5.55 -9.05
N ASP A 61 -8.86 -5.98 -8.76
CA ASP A 61 -9.89 -6.25 -9.76
C ASP A 61 -10.56 -4.91 -10.13
N ARG A 62 -10.28 -4.43 -11.34
CA ARG A 62 -10.78 -3.13 -11.81
C ARG A 62 -12.21 -3.20 -12.31
N ASP A 63 -12.65 -4.37 -12.74
CA ASP A 63 -14.01 -4.57 -13.24
C ASP A 63 -14.97 -4.65 -12.04
N ALA A 64 -14.55 -5.34 -10.96
CA ALA A 64 -15.30 -5.44 -9.73
C ALA A 64 -15.06 -4.27 -8.75
N GLY A 65 -14.01 -3.47 -8.94
CA GLY A 65 -13.67 -2.35 -8.04
C GLY A 65 -13.13 -2.77 -6.67
N THR A 66 -12.47 -3.93 -6.58
CA THR A 66 -12.04 -4.52 -5.29
C THR A 66 -10.54 -4.77 -5.18
N LEU A 67 -10.01 -4.64 -3.96
CA LEU A 67 -8.64 -4.95 -3.58
C LEU A 67 -8.61 -6.21 -2.72
N THR A 68 -7.66 -7.10 -3.00
CA THR A 68 -7.40 -8.28 -2.16
C THR A 68 -5.92 -8.41 -1.83
N GLY A 69 -5.61 -8.89 -0.62
CA GLY A 69 -4.24 -9.19 -0.22
C GLY A 69 -3.68 -10.40 -0.97
N ARG A 70 -2.44 -10.28 -1.48
CA ARG A 70 -1.70 -11.45 -1.97
C ARG A 70 -1.23 -12.32 -0.80
N PRO A 71 -0.93 -13.62 -1.03
CA PRO A 71 -0.35 -14.47 0.01
C PRO A 71 0.85 -13.80 0.69
N GLY A 72 0.81 -13.69 2.02
CA GLY A 72 1.84 -13.04 2.84
C GLY A 72 1.64 -11.54 3.10
N ALA A 73 0.61 -10.90 2.52
CA ALA A 73 0.28 -9.49 2.78
C ALA A 73 0.00 -9.22 4.27
N GLN A 74 -0.72 -10.12 4.94
CA GLN A 74 -0.99 -10.03 6.38
C GLN A 74 0.30 -10.07 7.20
N ARG A 75 1.18 -11.04 6.93
CA ARG A 75 2.47 -11.16 7.64
C ARG A 75 3.29 -9.89 7.47
N LEU A 76 3.36 -9.37 6.25
CA LEU A 76 4.10 -8.14 5.95
C LEU A 76 3.51 -6.91 6.65
N ALA A 77 2.19 -6.81 6.76
CA ALA A 77 1.53 -5.71 7.45
C ALA A 77 1.87 -5.70 8.95
N VAL A 78 1.78 -6.86 9.62
CA VAL A 78 1.99 -6.97 11.08
C VAL A 78 3.46 -6.92 11.50
N THR A 79 4.38 -7.34 10.63
CA THR A 79 5.82 -7.23 10.92
C THR A 79 6.42 -5.89 10.49
N SER A 80 5.62 -4.98 9.91
CA SER A 80 6.10 -3.63 9.63
C SER A 80 6.19 -2.85 10.95
N GLY A 81 7.34 -2.24 11.24
CA GLY A 81 7.60 -1.47 12.48
C GLY A 81 6.77 -0.20 12.64
N GLY A 82 5.66 -0.06 11.91
CA GLY A 82 4.84 1.14 11.86
C GLY A 82 5.44 2.24 11.00
N ALA A 83 5.24 3.48 11.44
CA ALA A 83 5.74 4.66 10.74
C ALA A 83 7.13 5.13 11.21
N ILE A 84 7.66 4.55 12.29
CA ILE A 84 8.98 4.91 12.82
C ILE A 84 10.03 4.33 11.86
N PRO A 85 10.92 5.16 11.27
CA PRO A 85 11.93 4.67 10.35
C PRO A 85 13.04 3.94 11.10
N ASP A 86 13.58 2.89 10.48
CA ASP A 86 14.82 2.26 10.94
C ASP A 86 15.97 3.29 10.83
N ARG A 87 16.75 3.43 11.91
CA ARG A 87 17.93 4.30 11.94
C ARG A 87 19.18 3.45 12.07
N GLY A 88 20.09 3.57 11.10
CA GLY A 88 21.44 3.02 11.18
C GLY A 88 22.44 4.07 11.65
N MET A 89 23.41 3.68 12.48
CA MET A 89 24.63 4.46 12.69
C MET A 89 25.72 3.92 11.77
N PHE A 90 26.48 4.80 11.13
CA PHE A 90 27.64 4.40 10.33
C PHE A 90 28.75 3.93 11.27
N ALA A 91 29.07 2.64 11.25
CA ALA A 91 30.22 2.10 11.98
C ALA A 91 31.51 2.49 11.23
N VAL A 92 32.44 3.18 11.90
CA VAL A 92 33.79 3.43 11.39
C VAL A 92 34.63 2.20 11.73
N TYR A 93 35.04 1.47 10.70
CA TYR A 93 36.02 0.39 10.82
C TYR A 93 37.40 0.96 10.49
N MET A 94 38.40 0.68 11.34
CA MET A 94 39.80 1.12 11.20
C MET A 94 40.70 -0.07 10.92
#